data_AF-A0A9N8N3S2-F1
#
_entry.id   AF-A0A9N8N3S2-F1
#
_cell.length_a   1.000
_cell.length_b   1.000
_cell.length_c   1.000
_cell.angle_alpha   90.00
_cell.angle_beta   90.00
_cell.angle_gamma   90.00
#
_symmetry.space_group_name_H-M   'P 1'
#
loop_
_entity.id
_entity.type
_entity.pdbx_description
1 polymer ?
#
loop_
_entity_poly.entity_id
_entity_poly.type
_entity_poly.pdbx_seq_one_letter_code
_entity_poly.pdbx_strand_id
1 'polypeptide(L)'
;MSIWNEEYERLLDPIDRISEILFGLIMAVTIIGSLSIATAGQTQVRTVTLSALGCNLAWGLVDAVMYLMRTATERTHNRLIARQACGADPETACRLIGRSLPAHVARVSGPEEIEGMRRRLLTLEFDGQPVLHARDFLEACGVFFLVVIATFPVVLPFLLTTNVMLAMRLSRIITLGMLFFTGMKLGQYAGYAKPARTGFAMALLGAALIAAVMALGG
;
A
#
# COMPACT_ATOMS: atom_id res chain seq x y z
N MET A 1 9.70 -35.74 -2.58
CA MET A 1 8.99 -34.98 -1.53
C MET A 1 9.25 -33.50 -1.77
N SER A 2 8.60 -32.94 -2.80
CA SER A 2 8.65 -31.53 -3.18
C SER A 2 7.27 -30.92 -2.89
N ILE A 3 7.13 -30.27 -1.74
CA ILE A 3 5.89 -29.56 -1.34
C ILE A 3 6.13 -28.04 -1.51
N TRP A 4 6.75 -27.64 -2.62
CA TRP A 4 7.03 -26.23 -2.93
C TRP A 4 6.76 -25.91 -4.40
N ASN A 5 5.76 -26.55 -4.99
CA ASN A 5 5.14 -26.08 -6.24
C ASN A 5 3.63 -26.04 -5.98
N GLU A 6 3.15 -24.86 -5.55
CA GLU A 6 1.80 -24.33 -5.80
C GLU A 6 1.53 -23.17 -4.84
N GLU A 7 2.11 -22.02 -5.13
CA GLU A 7 1.34 -20.79 -5.02
C GLU A 7 1.73 -19.95 -6.22
N TYR A 8 0.77 -19.76 -7.12
CA TYR A 8 0.76 -18.58 -7.98
C TYR A 8 0.99 -17.39 -7.04
N GLU A 9 2.23 -16.89 -6.96
CA GLU A 9 2.55 -15.66 -6.25
C GLU A 9 1.65 -14.60 -6.87
N ARG A 10 0.53 -14.32 -6.20
CA ARG A 10 -0.35 -13.23 -6.52
C ARG A 10 0.57 -12.02 -6.52
N LEU A 11 0.66 -11.32 -7.66
CA LEU A 11 1.56 -10.19 -7.97
C LEU A 11 1.85 -9.16 -6.84
N LEU A 12 1.08 -9.16 -5.74
CA LEU A 12 1.22 -8.37 -4.52
C LEU A 12 0.48 -9.13 -3.39
N ASP A 13 0.96 -9.08 -2.13
CA ASP A 13 0.22 -9.55 -0.95
C ASP A 13 -1.16 -8.85 -0.90
N PRO A 14 -2.27 -9.57 -0.68
CA PRO A 14 -3.59 -8.96 -0.56
C PRO A 14 -3.68 -7.80 0.43
N ILE A 15 -2.94 -7.83 1.55
CA ILE A 15 -2.92 -6.71 2.52
C ILE A 15 -2.27 -5.48 1.90
N ASP A 16 -1.13 -5.66 1.24
CA ASP A 16 -0.40 -4.56 0.63
C ASP A 16 -1.23 -3.92 -0.48
N ARG A 17 -1.89 -4.72 -1.33
CA ARG A 17 -2.84 -4.21 -2.34
C ARG A 17 -3.92 -3.34 -1.73
N ILE A 18 -4.58 -3.85 -0.68
CA ILE A 18 -5.72 -3.16 -0.07
C ILE A 18 -5.25 -1.90 0.64
N SER A 19 -4.10 -1.94 1.31
CA SER A 19 -3.50 -0.80 1.99
C SER A 19 -3.11 0.28 0.98
N GLU A 20 -2.50 -0.10 -0.14
CA GLU A 20 -2.12 0.83 -1.21
C GLU A 20 -3.35 1.50 -1.83
N ILE A 21 -4.40 0.74 -2.12
CA ILE A 21 -5.67 1.29 -2.61
C ILE A 21 -6.25 2.27 -1.58
N LEU A 22 -6.23 1.93 -0.29
CA LEU A 22 -6.79 2.80 0.76
C LEU A 22 -5.99 4.10 0.91
N PHE A 23 -4.66 4.02 0.91
CA PHE A 23 -3.79 5.21 0.91
C PHE A 23 -4.05 6.07 -0.32
N GLY A 24 -4.12 5.48 -1.51
CA GLY A 24 -4.42 6.19 -2.75
C GLY A 24 -5.81 6.83 -2.76
N LEU A 25 -6.84 6.15 -2.23
CA LEU A 25 -8.19 6.72 -2.11
C LEU A 25 -8.23 7.91 -1.13
N ILE A 26 -7.59 7.78 0.04
CA ILE A 26 -7.51 8.83 1.06
C ILE A 26 -6.78 10.08 0.52
N MET A 27 -5.73 9.88 -0.26
CA MET A 27 -4.98 10.97 -0.89
C MET A 27 -5.72 11.59 -2.08
N ALA A 28 -6.36 10.79 -2.93
CA ALA A 28 -7.18 11.28 -4.04
C ALA A 28 -8.32 12.17 -3.52
N VAL A 29 -8.97 11.78 -2.43
CA VAL A 29 -9.95 12.61 -1.71
C VAL A 29 -9.38 13.97 -1.32
N THR A 30 -8.16 13.96 -0.76
CA THR A 30 -7.51 15.17 -0.25
C THR A 30 -7.17 16.12 -1.39
N ILE A 31 -6.60 15.60 -2.48
CA ILE A 31 -6.21 16.42 -3.64
C ILE A 31 -7.43 16.90 -4.43
N ILE A 32 -8.46 16.08 -4.64
CA ILE A 32 -9.71 16.53 -5.25
C ILE A 32 -10.37 17.62 -4.39
N GLY A 33 -10.29 17.48 -3.07
CA GLY A 33 -10.67 18.53 -2.13
C GLY A 33 -9.87 19.82 -2.32
N SER A 34 -8.54 19.75 -2.51
CA SER A 34 -7.70 20.93 -2.76
C SER A 34 -7.84 21.53 -4.17
N LEU A 35 -8.16 20.72 -5.19
CA LEU A 35 -8.40 21.20 -6.56
C LEU A 35 -9.74 21.96 -6.68
N SER A 36 -10.70 21.63 -5.82
CA SER A 36 -11.95 22.40 -5.64
C SER A 36 -11.68 23.89 -5.40
N ILE A 37 -10.61 24.20 -4.65
CA ILE A 37 -10.16 25.57 -4.32
C ILE A 37 -9.69 26.32 -5.56
N ALA A 38 -8.79 25.70 -6.31
CA ALA A 38 -8.15 26.32 -7.47
C ALA A 38 -9.13 26.58 -8.62
N THR A 39 -10.30 25.94 -8.57
CA THR A 39 -11.29 25.96 -9.65
C THR A 39 -12.57 26.70 -9.30
N ALA A 40 -12.69 27.20 -8.06
CA ALA A 40 -13.74 28.11 -7.62
C ALA A 40 -13.57 29.50 -8.25
N GLY A 41 -13.82 29.62 -9.55
CA GLY A 41 -14.01 30.93 -10.17
C GLY A 41 -13.95 31.01 -11.70
N GLN A 42 -13.01 30.33 -12.38
CA GLN A 42 -12.75 30.65 -13.81
C GLN A 42 -12.24 29.49 -14.70
N THR A 43 -12.29 28.24 -14.26
CA THR A 43 -11.59 27.15 -14.97
C THR A 43 -12.55 26.24 -15.74
N GLN A 44 -12.31 26.06 -17.05
CA GLN A 44 -13.04 25.09 -17.88
C GLN A 44 -12.92 23.68 -17.27
N VAL A 45 -14.00 22.90 -17.31
CA VAL A 45 -14.07 21.49 -16.86
C VAL A 45 -12.90 20.66 -17.39
N ARG A 46 -12.45 20.97 -18.61
CA ARG A 46 -11.31 20.31 -19.26
C ARG A 46 -10.01 20.48 -18.48
N THR A 47 -9.75 21.66 -17.92
CA THR A 47 -8.58 21.92 -17.07
C THR A 47 -8.67 21.12 -15.77
N VAL A 48 -9.84 21.13 -15.12
CA VAL A 48 -10.07 20.37 -13.88
C VAL A 48 -9.88 18.87 -14.11
N THR A 49 -10.39 18.36 -15.23
CA THR A 49 -10.28 16.95 -15.61
C THR A 49 -8.84 16.55 -15.90
N LEU A 50 -8.10 17.37 -16.65
CA LEU A 50 -6.67 17.16 -16.91
C LEU A 50 -5.85 17.15 -15.62
N SER A 51 -6.14 18.08 -14.71
CA SER A 51 -5.49 18.12 -13.39
C SER A 51 -5.83 16.90 -12.53
N ALA A 52 -7.09 16.44 -12.53
CA ALA A 52 -7.51 15.25 -11.80
C ALA A 52 -6.87 13.96 -12.36
N LEU A 53 -6.80 13.82 -13.69
CA LEU A 53 -6.13 12.69 -14.35
C LEU A 53 -4.63 12.71 -14.12
N GLY A 54 -3.99 13.88 -14.25
CA GLY A 54 -2.56 14.05 -13.99
C GLY A 54 -2.21 13.73 -12.54
N CYS A 55 -3.04 14.17 -11.59
CA CYS A 55 -2.90 13.81 -10.19
C CYS A 55 -2.99 12.30 -9.97
N ASN A 56 -3.97 11.63 -10.60
CA ASN A 56 -4.13 10.19 -10.45
C ASN A 56 -2.88 9.42 -10.96
N LEU A 57 -2.39 9.77 -12.14
CA LEU A 57 -1.20 9.16 -12.72
C LEU A 57 0.05 9.41 -11.88
N ALA A 58 0.24 10.66 -11.43
CA ALA A 58 1.36 11.01 -10.56
C ALA A 58 1.33 10.22 -9.25
N TRP A 59 0.14 10.02 -8.67
CA TRP A 59 -0.01 9.26 -7.44
C TRP A 59 0.33 7.77 -7.62
N GLY A 60 -0.19 7.13 -8.67
CA GLY A 60 0.18 5.74 -8.98
C GLY A 60 1.69 5.57 -9.18
N LEU A 61 2.38 6.58 -9.71
CA LEU A 61 3.84 6.57 -9.87
C LEU A 61 4.56 6.64 -8.51
N VAL A 62 4.08 7.50 -7.61
CA VAL A 62 4.61 7.59 -6.24
C VAL A 62 4.48 6.25 -5.52
N ASP A 63 3.31 5.62 -5.58
CA ASP A 63 3.06 4.31 -4.95
C ASP A 63 3.99 3.22 -5.53
N ALA A 64 4.18 3.19 -6.85
CA ALA A 64 5.13 2.27 -7.49
C ALA A 64 6.59 2.50 -7.03
N VAL A 65 7.01 3.75 -6.87
CA VAL A 65 8.34 4.08 -6.34
C VAL A 65 8.44 3.69 -4.86
N MET A 66 7.41 3.97 -4.07
CA MET A 66 7.36 3.62 -2.64
C MET A 66 7.38 2.10 -2.42
N TYR A 67 6.74 1.34 -3.31
CA TYR A 67 6.84 -0.12 -3.34
C TYR A 67 8.29 -0.59 -3.53
N LEU A 68 8.99 -0.04 -4.54
CA LEU A 68 10.40 -0.37 -4.77
C LEU A 68 11.29 0.03 -3.60
N MET A 69 11.05 1.21 -3.02
CA MET A 69 11.78 1.68 -1.85
C MET A 69 11.58 0.75 -0.66
N ARG A 70 10.32 0.39 -0.34
CA ARG A 70 10.00 -0.55 0.74
C ARG A 70 10.71 -1.89 0.52
N THR A 71 10.57 -2.47 -0.66
CA THR A 71 11.20 -3.74 -1.03
C THR A 71 12.72 -3.69 -0.88
N ALA A 72 13.34 -2.61 -1.34
CA ALA A 72 14.78 -2.41 -1.23
C ALA A 72 15.23 -2.24 0.22
N THR A 73 14.50 -1.45 1.00
CA THR A 73 14.78 -1.20 2.43
C THR A 73 14.65 -2.48 3.23
N GLU A 74 13.56 -3.24 3.06
CA GLU A 74 13.33 -4.51 3.76
C GLU A 74 14.44 -5.53 3.45
N ARG A 75 14.78 -5.73 2.17
CA ARG A 75 15.85 -6.65 1.78
C ARG A 75 17.21 -6.21 2.31
N THR A 76 17.51 -4.90 2.26
CA THR A 76 18.77 -4.36 2.78
C THR A 76 18.87 -4.52 4.30
N HIS A 77 17.78 -4.23 5.01
CA HIS A 77 17.70 -4.37 6.46
C HIS A 77 17.84 -5.84 6.90
N ASN A 78 17.14 -6.75 6.23
CA ASN A 78 17.25 -8.19 6.50
C ASN A 78 18.67 -8.71 6.24
N ARG A 79 19.32 -8.26 5.16
CA ARG A 79 20.74 -8.58 4.89
C ARG A 79 21.68 -8.02 5.96
N LEU A 80 21.41 -6.82 6.47
CA LEU A 80 22.20 -6.22 7.55
C LEU A 80 22.12 -7.06 8.83
N ILE A 81 20.90 -7.44 9.25
CA ILE A 81 20.69 -8.32 10.42
C ILE A 81 21.40 -9.66 10.22
N ALA A 82 21.27 -10.26 9.03
CA ALA A 82 21.94 -11.52 8.71
C ALA A 82 23.46 -11.42 8.83
N ARG A 83 24.06 -10.37 8.26
CA ARG A 83 25.51 -10.11 8.36
C ARG A 83 25.96 -9.90 9.80
N GLN A 84 25.20 -9.15 10.59
CA GLN A 84 25.49 -8.96 12.02
C GLN A 84 25.44 -10.28 12.79
N ALA A 85 24.45 -11.13 12.51
CA ALA A 85 24.36 -12.45 13.12
C ALA A 85 25.51 -13.39 12.71
N CYS A 86 25.99 -13.31 11.47
CA CYS A 86 27.14 -14.11 11.02
C CYS A 86 28.47 -13.67 11.66
N GLY A 87 28.63 -12.37 11.95
CA GLY A 87 29.85 -11.83 12.56
C GLY A 87 29.87 -11.80 14.10
N ALA A 88 28.76 -12.16 14.75
CA ALA A 88 28.62 -12.14 16.22
C ALA A 88 28.97 -13.48 16.86
N ASP A 89 29.19 -13.47 18.18
CA ASP A 89 29.28 -14.68 18.99
C ASP A 89 27.95 -15.47 18.97
N PRO A 90 27.96 -16.79 19.20
CA PRO A 90 26.77 -17.64 19.08
C PRO A 90 25.58 -17.16 19.91
N GLU A 91 25.82 -16.66 21.12
CA GLU A 91 24.77 -16.20 22.03
C GLU A 91 24.13 -14.91 21.52
N THR A 92 24.94 -13.94 21.10
CA THR A 92 24.47 -12.69 20.49
C THR A 92 23.77 -12.93 19.15
N ALA A 93 24.27 -13.83 18.30
CA ALA A 93 23.66 -14.19 17.04
C ALA A 93 22.26 -14.83 17.24
N CYS A 94 22.13 -15.76 18.18
CA CYS A 94 20.83 -16.36 18.51
C CYS A 94 19.84 -15.31 19.05
N ARG A 95 20.29 -14.37 19.88
CA ARG A 95 19.45 -13.25 20.35
C ARG A 95 18.98 -12.35 19.20
N LEU A 96 19.87 -12.02 18.25
CA LEU A 96 19.53 -11.19 17.09
C LEU A 96 18.48 -11.88 16.21
N ILE A 97 18.67 -13.17 15.90
CA ILE A 97 17.72 -13.97 15.13
C ILE A 97 16.37 -14.03 15.86
N GLY A 98 16.37 -14.37 17.15
CA GLY A 98 15.14 -14.43 17.94
C GLY A 98 14.35 -13.12 17.98
N ARG A 99 15.04 -11.96 18.04
CA ARG A 99 14.41 -10.63 18.02
C ARG A 99 13.86 -10.23 16.64
N SER A 100 14.43 -10.75 15.56
CA SER A 100 13.93 -10.51 14.21
C SER A 100 12.68 -11.31 13.85
N LEU A 101 12.38 -12.38 14.60
CA LEU A 101 11.20 -13.20 14.37
C LEU A 101 9.92 -12.50 14.85
N PRO A 102 8.78 -12.67 14.15
CA PRO A 102 7.49 -12.24 14.67
C PRO A 102 7.22 -12.84 16.05
N ALA A 103 6.62 -12.06 16.96
CA ALA A 103 6.48 -12.44 18.38
C ALA A 103 5.74 -13.76 18.63
N HIS A 104 4.88 -14.21 17.72
CA HIS A 104 4.22 -15.51 17.81
C HIS A 104 5.14 -16.66 17.38
N VAL A 105 6.01 -16.45 16.38
CA VAL A 105 7.03 -17.42 15.95
C VAL A 105 8.13 -17.54 17.00
N ALA A 106 8.62 -16.41 17.51
CA ALA A 106 9.67 -16.39 18.54
C ALA A 106 9.26 -17.15 19.83
N ARG A 107 7.95 -17.20 20.16
CA ARG A 107 7.44 -17.92 21.33
C ARG A 107 7.43 -19.44 21.16
N VAL A 108 7.36 -19.95 19.93
CA VAL A 108 7.34 -21.39 19.65
C VAL A 108 8.71 -21.91 19.20
N SER A 109 9.62 -21.02 18.82
CA SER A 109 11.02 -21.36 18.52
C SER A 109 11.82 -21.51 19.81
N GLY A 110 12.26 -22.73 20.12
CA GLY A 110 13.18 -23.00 21.21
C GLY A 110 14.64 -22.66 20.85
N PRO A 111 15.56 -22.87 21.80
CA PRO A 111 16.98 -22.59 21.61
C PRO A 111 17.61 -23.41 20.48
N GLU A 112 17.20 -24.68 20.32
CA GLU A 112 17.74 -25.57 19.30
C GLU A 112 17.31 -25.17 17.89
N GLU A 113 16.07 -24.70 17.73
CA GLU A 113 15.55 -24.22 16.46
C GLU A 113 16.27 -22.94 16.02
N ILE A 114 16.47 -21.99 16.94
CA ILE A 114 17.19 -20.74 16.66
C ILE A 114 18.66 -21.02 16.33
N GLU A 115 19.31 -21.93 17.05
CA GLU A 115 20.67 -22.36 16.72
C GLU A 115 20.73 -23.07 15.35
N GLY A 116 19.73 -23.87 15.02
CA GLY A 116 19.57 -24.45 13.69
C GLY A 116 19.44 -23.40 12.58
N MET A 117 18.67 -22.33 12.83
CA MET A 117 18.57 -21.17 11.91
C MET A 117 19.92 -20.48 11.76
N ARG A 118 20.64 -20.23 12.85
CA ARG A 118 21.97 -19.61 12.84
C ARG A 118 22.96 -20.41 11.99
N ARG A 119 23.00 -21.74 12.13
CA ARG A 119 23.89 -22.61 11.35
C ARG A 119 23.59 -22.54 9.84
N ARG A 120 22.31 -22.53 9.46
CA ARG A 120 21.92 -22.37 8.05
C ARG A 120 22.23 -20.98 7.53
N LEU A 121 22.07 -19.96 8.36
CA LEU A 121 22.41 -18.58 8.02
C LEU A 121 23.89 -18.42 7.65
N LEU A 122 24.78 -19.11 8.37
CA LEU A 122 26.22 -19.12 8.08
C LEU A 122 26.57 -19.79 6.74
N THR A 123 25.68 -20.63 6.20
CA THR A 123 25.88 -21.29 4.89
C THR A 123 25.36 -20.47 3.71
N LEU A 124 24.66 -19.36 3.97
CA LEU A 124 24.11 -18.51 2.92
C LEU A 124 25.13 -17.46 2.46
N GLU A 125 25.28 -17.34 1.14
CA GLU A 125 26.04 -16.25 0.52
C GLU A 125 25.11 -15.06 0.27
N PHE A 126 25.33 -13.97 1.02
CA PHE A 126 24.53 -12.73 0.90
C PHE A 126 25.14 -11.69 -0.03
N ASP A 127 26.41 -11.88 -0.41
CA ASP A 127 27.19 -10.88 -1.10
C ASP A 127 27.01 -10.95 -2.62
N GLY A 128 26.97 -9.78 -3.27
CA GLY A 128 26.89 -9.66 -4.72
C GLY A 128 25.49 -9.77 -5.34
N GLN A 129 24.46 -10.15 -4.58
CA GLN A 129 23.10 -10.17 -5.13
C GLN A 129 22.51 -8.76 -5.23
N PRO A 130 21.86 -8.41 -6.36
CA PRO A 130 21.18 -7.13 -6.47
C PRO A 130 20.07 -7.03 -5.41
N VAL A 131 19.83 -5.82 -4.90
CA VAL A 131 18.78 -5.57 -3.90
C VAL A 131 17.39 -5.64 -4.57
N LEU A 132 17.30 -5.09 -5.78
CA LEU A 132 16.11 -5.13 -6.64
C LEU A 132 16.39 -5.98 -7.88
N HIS A 133 15.45 -6.85 -8.22
CA HIS A 133 15.41 -7.68 -9.41
C HIS A 133 14.42 -7.11 -10.44
N ALA A 134 14.53 -7.53 -11.70
CA ALA A 134 13.62 -7.10 -12.77
C ALA A 134 12.13 -7.37 -12.43
N ARG A 135 11.87 -8.41 -11.65
CA ARG A 135 10.53 -8.75 -11.17
C ARG A 135 9.93 -7.66 -10.27
N ASP A 136 10.74 -7.01 -9.42
CA ASP A 136 10.24 -5.97 -8.52
C ASP A 136 9.75 -4.75 -9.31
N PHE A 137 10.38 -4.44 -10.45
CA PHE A 137 9.90 -3.39 -11.36
C PHE A 137 8.59 -3.78 -12.04
N LEU A 138 8.39 -5.06 -12.36
CA LEU A 138 7.12 -5.54 -12.89
C LEU A 138 6.01 -5.45 -11.84
N GLU A 139 6.32 -5.77 -10.59
CA GLU A 139 5.38 -5.64 -9.46
C GLU A 139 5.07 -4.17 -9.17
N ALA A 140 6.06 -3.28 -9.23
CA ALA A 140 5.86 -1.84 -9.13
C ALA A 140 4.98 -1.29 -10.26
N CYS A 141 5.17 -1.76 -11.50
CA CYS A 141 4.25 -1.46 -12.60
C CYS A 141 2.84 -2.00 -12.31
N GLY A 142 2.73 -3.19 -11.70
CA GLY A 142 1.47 -3.75 -11.23
C GLY A 142 0.78 -2.83 -10.22
N VAL A 143 1.51 -2.32 -9.22
CA VAL A 143 1.02 -1.33 -8.24
C VAL A 143 0.55 -0.06 -8.95
N PHE A 144 1.36 0.50 -9.84
CA PHE A 144 1.02 1.70 -10.62
C PHE A 144 -0.35 1.55 -11.30
N PHE A 145 -0.52 0.50 -12.10
CA PHE A 145 -1.76 0.29 -12.85
C PHE A 145 -2.93 -0.03 -11.92
N LEU A 146 -2.69 -0.82 -10.87
CA LEU A 146 -3.71 -1.15 -9.88
C LEU A 146 -4.25 0.12 -9.22
N VAL A 147 -3.37 1.02 -8.77
CA VAL A 147 -3.75 2.29 -8.12
C VAL A 147 -4.50 3.17 -9.12
N VAL A 148 -3.93 3.42 -10.31
CA VAL A 148 -4.55 4.29 -11.32
C VAL A 148 -5.94 3.79 -11.75
N ILE A 149 -6.10 2.48 -11.97
CA ILE A 149 -7.38 1.89 -12.35
C ILE A 149 -8.36 1.93 -11.18
N ALA A 150 -7.91 1.65 -9.95
CA ALA A 150 -8.77 1.67 -8.77
C ALA A 150 -9.32 3.07 -8.47
N THR A 151 -8.56 4.13 -8.73
CA THR A 151 -8.98 5.52 -8.48
C THR A 151 -9.65 6.18 -9.69
N PHE A 152 -9.54 5.60 -10.89
CA PHE A 152 -10.16 6.13 -12.11
C PHE A 152 -11.67 6.40 -12.00
N PRO A 153 -12.50 5.53 -11.36
CA PRO A 153 -13.93 5.79 -11.18
C PRO A 153 -14.24 7.12 -10.48
N VAL A 154 -13.33 7.60 -9.63
CA VAL A 154 -13.47 8.87 -8.92
C VAL A 154 -13.36 10.07 -9.88
N VAL A 155 -12.57 9.95 -10.95
CA VAL A 155 -12.38 10.99 -11.98
C VAL A 155 -13.43 10.89 -13.08
N LEU A 156 -14.06 9.73 -13.26
CA LEU A 156 -15.05 9.47 -14.30
C LEU A 156 -16.18 10.52 -14.40
N PRO A 157 -16.77 11.05 -13.31
CA PRO A 157 -17.80 12.08 -13.40
C PRO A 157 -17.35 13.33 -14.17
N PHE A 158 -16.08 13.73 -14.04
CA PHE A 158 -15.54 14.91 -14.73
C PHE A 158 -15.41 14.72 -16.24
N LEU A 159 -15.31 13.46 -16.71
CA LEU A 159 -15.32 13.11 -18.13
C LEU A 159 -16.73 13.10 -18.73
N LEU A 160 -17.75 12.81 -17.90
CA LEU A 160 -19.14 12.63 -18.33
C LEU A 160 -19.98 13.91 -18.22
N THR A 161 -19.57 14.88 -17.41
CA THR A 161 -20.35 16.11 -17.19
C THR A 161 -19.54 17.38 -17.29
N THR A 162 -20.12 18.39 -17.94
CA THR A 162 -19.57 19.74 -18.03
C THR A 162 -19.93 20.60 -16.80
N ASN A 163 -20.71 20.07 -15.85
CA ASN A 163 -21.04 20.78 -14.62
C ASN A 163 -20.08 20.36 -13.49
N VAL A 164 -19.11 21.23 -13.18
CA VAL A 164 -18.09 20.98 -12.15
C VAL A 164 -18.69 20.65 -10.78
N MET A 165 -19.76 21.34 -10.39
CA MET A 165 -20.41 21.12 -9.09
C MET A 165 -21.06 19.73 -9.01
N LEU A 166 -21.66 19.27 -10.11
CA LEU A 166 -22.25 17.95 -10.20
C LEU A 166 -21.16 16.86 -10.25
N ALA A 167 -20.10 17.07 -11.02
CA ALA A 167 -18.94 16.16 -11.09
C ALA A 167 -18.33 15.94 -9.70
N MET A 168 -18.13 17.02 -8.95
CA MET A 168 -17.61 16.99 -7.58
C MET A 168 -18.48 16.18 -6.63
N ARG A 169 -19.81 16.37 -6.67
CA ARG A 169 -20.75 15.62 -5.82
C ARG A 169 -20.71 14.13 -6.14
N LEU A 170 -20.77 13.77 -7.42
CA LEU A 170 -20.70 12.37 -7.85
C LEU A 170 -19.36 11.73 -7.47
N SER A 171 -18.25 12.43 -7.67
CA SER A 171 -16.91 11.96 -7.31
C SER A 171 -16.79 11.65 -5.82
N ARG A 172 -17.32 12.52 -4.95
CA ARG A 172 -17.36 12.29 -3.49
C ARG A 172 -18.21 11.07 -3.12
N ILE A 173 -19.38 10.90 -3.73
CA ILE A 173 -20.24 9.73 -3.50
C ILE A 173 -19.54 8.44 -3.92
N ILE A 174 -18.93 8.43 -5.11
CA ILE A 174 -18.16 7.27 -5.60
C ILE A 174 -17.04 6.95 -4.62
N THR A 175 -16.29 7.96 -4.18
CA THR A 175 -15.15 7.74 -3.29
C THR A 175 -15.57 7.17 -1.93
N LEU A 176 -16.62 7.71 -1.31
CA LEU A 176 -17.14 7.17 -0.05
C LEU A 176 -17.66 5.74 -0.20
N GLY A 177 -18.33 5.45 -1.31
CA GLY A 177 -18.75 4.09 -1.65
C GLY A 177 -17.56 3.14 -1.78
N MET A 178 -16.51 3.55 -2.51
CA MET A 178 -15.29 2.76 -2.67
C MET A 178 -14.58 2.54 -1.33
N LEU A 179 -14.39 3.58 -0.51
CA LEU A 179 -13.81 3.46 0.84
C LEU A 179 -14.61 2.47 1.71
N PHE A 180 -15.94 2.49 1.62
CA PHE A 180 -16.78 1.52 2.31
C PHE A 180 -16.50 0.09 1.84
N PHE A 181 -16.58 -0.19 0.54
CA PHE A 181 -16.37 -1.54 0.00
C PHE A 181 -14.95 -2.06 0.22
N THR A 182 -13.94 -1.24 -0.03
CA THR A 182 -12.53 -1.59 0.18
C THR A 182 -12.25 -1.80 1.67
N GLY A 183 -12.78 -0.95 2.56
CA GLY A 183 -12.68 -1.11 4.00
C GLY A 183 -13.40 -2.36 4.54
N MET A 184 -14.52 -2.75 3.94
CA MET A 184 -15.17 -4.03 4.25
C MET A 184 -14.32 -5.22 3.81
N LYS A 185 -13.75 -5.17 2.60
CA LYS A 185 -12.87 -6.23 2.09
C LYS A 185 -11.61 -6.37 2.94
N LEU A 186 -11.02 -5.26 3.38
CA LEU A 186 -9.93 -5.28 4.34
C LEU A 186 -10.34 -5.98 5.64
N GLY A 187 -11.52 -5.64 6.18
CA GLY A 187 -11.99 -6.23 7.43
C GLY A 187 -12.32 -7.72 7.32
N GLN A 188 -12.79 -8.17 6.15
CA GLN A 188 -12.97 -9.59 5.84
C GLN A 188 -11.62 -10.31 5.82
N TYR A 189 -10.62 -9.72 5.15
CA TYR A 189 -9.28 -10.30 5.07
C TYR A 189 -8.60 -10.36 6.44
N ALA A 190 -8.74 -9.34 7.28
CA ALA A 190 -8.20 -9.29 8.64
C ALA A 190 -8.93 -10.20 9.64
N GLY A 191 -9.98 -10.91 9.22
CA GLY A 191 -10.73 -11.83 10.08
C GLY A 191 -11.62 -11.13 11.12
N TYR A 192 -11.95 -9.85 10.95
CA TYR A 192 -12.83 -9.16 11.88
C TYR A 192 -14.25 -9.73 11.85
N ALA A 193 -14.86 -9.92 13.02
CA ALA A 193 -16.20 -10.51 13.14
C ALA A 193 -17.32 -9.69 12.46
N LYS A 194 -17.10 -8.39 12.22
CA LYS A 194 -18.07 -7.48 11.59
C LYS A 194 -17.40 -6.58 10.55
N PRO A 195 -17.06 -7.08 9.35
CA PRO A 195 -16.38 -6.31 8.32
C PRO A 195 -17.14 -5.07 7.84
N ALA A 196 -18.47 -5.07 7.94
CA ALA A 196 -19.26 -3.87 7.67
C ALA A 196 -18.85 -2.67 8.54
N ARG A 197 -18.44 -2.91 9.79
CA ARG A 197 -17.97 -1.84 10.69
C ARG A 197 -16.67 -1.21 10.23
N THR A 198 -15.74 -2.00 9.69
CA THR A 198 -14.49 -1.44 9.13
C THR A 198 -14.76 -0.65 7.86
N GLY A 199 -15.68 -1.11 7.01
CA GLY A 199 -16.17 -0.32 5.87
C GLY A 199 -16.76 1.02 6.30
N PHE A 200 -17.68 1.03 7.27
CA PHE A 200 -18.25 2.26 7.78
C PHE A 200 -17.21 3.19 8.42
N ALA A 201 -16.27 2.65 9.20
CA ALA A 201 -15.19 3.43 9.78
C ALA A 201 -14.32 4.10 8.71
N MET A 202 -13.96 3.37 7.64
CA MET A 202 -13.19 3.92 6.52
C MET A 202 -13.96 4.99 5.74
N ALA A 203 -15.25 4.80 5.51
CA ALA A 203 -16.09 5.81 4.87
C ALA A 203 -16.25 7.07 5.74
N LEU A 204 -16.43 6.92 7.06
CA LEU A 204 -16.48 8.02 8.02
C LEU A 204 -15.17 8.80 8.05
N LEU A 205 -14.03 8.10 8.07
CA LEU A 205 -12.71 8.71 7.98
C LEU A 205 -12.57 9.52 6.67
N GLY A 206 -12.93 8.93 5.53
CA GLY A 206 -12.94 9.62 4.25
C GLY A 206 -13.83 10.87 4.24
N ALA A 207 -15.04 10.77 4.80
CA ALA A 207 -15.95 11.90 4.91
C ALA A 207 -15.38 13.02 5.80
N ALA A 208 -14.75 12.66 6.92
CA ALA A 208 -14.09 13.60 7.81
C ALA A 208 -12.93 14.32 7.11
N LEU A 209 -12.12 13.59 6.32
CA LEU A 209 -11.04 14.18 5.52
C LEU A 209 -11.56 15.11 4.43
N ILE A 210 -12.63 14.72 3.70
CA ILE A 210 -13.30 15.62 2.74
C ILE A 210 -13.72 16.92 3.43
N ALA A 211 -14.39 16.80 4.58
CA ALA A 211 -14.88 17.96 5.33
C ALA A 211 -13.73 18.84 5.87
N ALA A 212 -12.64 18.24 6.35
CA ALA A 212 -11.46 18.97 6.82
C ALA A 212 -10.81 19.76 5.68
N VAL A 213 -10.67 19.16 4.50
CA VAL A 213 -10.09 19.84 3.32
C VAL A 213 -10.98 20.99 2.86
N MET A 214 -12.31 20.81 2.87
CA MET A 214 -13.28 21.90 2.65
C MET A 214 -13.10 23.05 3.65
N ALA A 215 -12.99 22.73 4.94
CA ALA A 215 -12.85 23.73 6.00
C ALA A 215 -11.55 24.52 5.91
N LEU A 216 -10.47 23.92 5.40
CA LEU A 216 -9.17 24.57 5.20
C LEU A 216 -9.10 25.48 3.95
N GLY A 217 -10.24 25.74 3.32
CA GLY A 217 -10.36 26.61 2.15
C GLY A 217 -10.65 25.89 0.83
N GLY A 218 -10.97 24.58 0.90
CA GLY A 218 -11.45 23.65 -0.15
C GLY A 218 -12.59 24.11 -1.04
#